data_AF-A0A966L9B3-F1
#
_entry.id   AF-A0A966L9B3-F1
#
_cell.length_a   1.000
_cell.length_b   1.000
_cell.length_c   1.000
_cell.angle_alpha   90.00
_cell.angle_beta   90.00
_cell.angle_gamma   90.00
#
_symmetry.space_group_name_H-M   'P 1'
#
loop_
_entity.id
_entity.type
_entity.pdbx_description
1 polymer ?
#
loop_
_entity_poly.entity_id
_entity_poly.type
_entity_poly.pdbx_seq_one_letter_code
_entity_poly.pdbx_strand_id
1 'polypeptide(L)'
;MKVLAFAATNHKQSINKKLVKYATSLFQKKHEIKLIDLNDYEVVLFSPARAAKSGVPKKAQEFSDLIEWADLVVISFAEYNGSYTPVFKNLLDWASTTKEKLFVNTEMLLLATSPGARGAKGVLTQAANYFPFMGATVIGTFSLPKFSEHLTAQGISDKALHTELENLVLTAESTPVPVHTKTVTWVNKLSTLWIVIGYSMFAFVTLNGWLGAPWFAITTANIYWEIAMIAATFTLLIRPLYDLLPESDILRSMLKWRKGIGVISSGIVVGFWLSRNTSFTDPTIFFDYFRAEKWNFGLENILERTTEITAWTLFLISNKWMVLHANWLWHQLQKLAYVYFLSAAFLLSIIHEKTYGLVCLILFFVIYQAWIYKRIFNPKPVENHQSRLSQAS
;
A
#
# COMPACT_ATOMS: atom_id res chain seq x y z
N MET A 1 20.72 -12.27 3.28
CA MET A 1 19.75 -11.57 2.42
C MET A 1 18.99 -12.59 1.60
N LYS A 2 17.78 -12.24 1.21
CA LYS A 2 16.88 -12.99 0.34
C LYS A 2 17.03 -12.48 -1.09
N VAL A 3 17.42 -13.35 -2.00
CA VAL A 3 17.66 -13.02 -3.41
C VAL A 3 16.59 -13.68 -4.25
N LEU A 4 15.78 -12.89 -4.95
CA LEU A 4 14.91 -13.38 -6.00
C LEU A 4 15.64 -13.28 -7.34
N ALA A 5 15.76 -14.39 -8.05
CA ALA A 5 16.46 -14.43 -9.32
C ALA A 5 15.58 -15.02 -10.43
N PHE A 6 15.58 -14.42 -11.61
CA PHE A 6 14.87 -14.96 -12.77
C PHE A 6 15.33 -14.35 -14.10
N ALA A 7 15.02 -15.03 -15.20
CA ALA A 7 15.15 -14.46 -16.53
C ALA A 7 13.80 -13.93 -17.00
N ALA A 8 13.78 -12.72 -17.56
CA ALA A 8 12.58 -12.06 -18.06
C ALA A 8 12.12 -12.63 -19.42
N THR A 9 11.92 -13.96 -19.51
CA THR A 9 11.45 -14.67 -20.70
C THR A 9 10.87 -16.04 -20.33
N ASN A 10 9.92 -16.53 -21.11
CA ASN A 10 9.36 -17.87 -21.03
C ASN A 10 10.10 -18.89 -21.93
N HIS A 11 11.11 -18.49 -22.70
CA HIS A 11 11.86 -19.43 -23.53
C HIS A 11 12.53 -20.52 -22.67
N LYS A 12 12.21 -21.78 -22.92
CA LYS A 12 12.66 -22.93 -22.10
C LYS A 12 14.20 -23.06 -22.11
N GLN A 13 14.83 -22.84 -23.26
CA GLN A 13 16.28 -22.88 -23.42
C GLN A 13 16.90 -21.47 -23.40
N SER A 14 16.40 -20.59 -22.55
CA SER A 14 16.85 -19.20 -22.49
C SER A 14 18.32 -19.07 -22.09
N ILE A 15 19.08 -18.32 -22.90
CA ILE A 15 20.44 -17.89 -22.56
C ILE A 15 20.47 -16.94 -21.35
N ASN A 16 19.42 -16.16 -21.14
CA ASN A 16 19.26 -15.29 -19.98
C ASN A 16 18.99 -16.11 -18.70
N LYS A 17 18.32 -17.26 -18.81
CA LYS A 17 18.20 -18.22 -17.67
C LYS A 17 19.56 -18.79 -17.29
N LYS A 18 20.41 -19.10 -18.27
CA LYS A 18 21.78 -19.57 -18.02
C LYS A 18 22.63 -18.47 -17.37
N LEU A 19 22.55 -17.24 -17.86
CA LEU A 19 23.28 -16.11 -17.29
C LEU A 19 22.86 -15.81 -15.84
N VAL A 20 21.56 -15.69 -15.56
CA VAL A 20 21.10 -15.41 -14.19
C VAL A 20 21.50 -16.54 -13.23
N LYS A 21 21.39 -17.80 -13.68
CA LYS A 21 21.84 -18.96 -12.89
C LYS A 21 23.35 -18.89 -12.58
N TYR A 22 24.17 -18.51 -13.56
CA TYR A 22 25.60 -18.31 -13.34
C TYR A 22 25.86 -17.15 -12.37
N ALA A 23 25.25 -15.98 -12.58
CA ALA A 23 25.39 -14.84 -11.66
C ALA A 23 25.01 -15.21 -10.22
N THR A 24 23.90 -15.93 -10.02
CA THR A 24 23.49 -16.39 -8.68
C THR A 24 24.46 -17.40 -8.05
N SER A 25 25.22 -18.14 -8.86
CA SER A 25 26.21 -19.10 -8.35
C SER A 25 27.45 -18.42 -7.75
N LEU A 26 27.68 -17.14 -8.06
CA LEU A 26 28.77 -16.34 -7.52
C LEU A 26 28.47 -15.78 -6.11
N PHE A 27 27.21 -15.82 -5.66
CA PHE A 27 26.85 -15.39 -4.32
C PHE A 27 27.33 -16.39 -3.26
N GLN A 28 27.66 -15.88 -2.07
CA GLN A 28 28.00 -16.69 -0.91
C GLN A 28 26.84 -17.60 -0.48
N LYS A 29 27.16 -18.81 -0.04
CA LYS A 29 26.17 -19.85 0.33
C LYS A 29 25.24 -19.47 1.50
N LYS A 30 25.53 -18.38 2.23
CA LYS A 30 24.72 -17.88 3.35
C LYS A 30 23.43 -17.18 2.90
N HIS A 31 23.29 -16.86 1.61
CA HIS A 31 22.14 -16.14 1.08
C HIS A 31 20.99 -17.10 0.71
N GLU A 32 19.74 -16.71 0.99
CA GLU A 32 18.56 -17.48 0.59
C GLU A 32 18.20 -17.07 -0.84
N ILE A 33 18.51 -17.92 -1.83
CA ILE A 33 18.30 -17.62 -3.25
C ILE A 33 17.10 -18.41 -3.78
N LYS A 34 16.11 -17.69 -4.33
CA LYS A 34 14.98 -18.27 -5.06
C LYS A 34 15.15 -17.97 -6.55
N LEU A 35 15.57 -18.98 -7.30
CA LEU A 35 15.60 -18.95 -8.76
C LEU A 35 14.24 -19.44 -9.29
N ILE A 36 13.47 -18.56 -9.94
CA ILE A 36 12.14 -18.90 -10.48
C ILE A 36 12.13 -18.94 -12.00
N ASP A 37 11.17 -19.68 -12.57
CA ASP A 37 10.90 -19.71 -14.02
C ASP A 37 9.59 -18.97 -14.31
N LEU A 38 9.61 -18.01 -15.24
CA LEU A 38 8.42 -17.24 -15.63
C LEU A 38 7.31 -18.09 -16.25
N ASN A 39 7.61 -19.30 -16.72
CA ASN A 39 6.58 -20.24 -17.18
C ASN A 39 5.61 -20.63 -16.04
N ASP A 40 6.05 -20.59 -14.78
CA ASP A 40 5.21 -20.93 -13.62
C ASP A 40 4.28 -19.78 -13.19
N TYR A 41 4.42 -18.61 -13.84
CA TYR A 41 3.71 -17.37 -13.54
C TYR A 41 2.95 -16.83 -14.77
N GLU A 42 2.65 -17.70 -15.73
CA GLU A 42 1.88 -17.29 -16.90
C GLU A 42 0.48 -16.83 -16.48
N VAL A 43 0.07 -15.69 -17.02
CA VAL A 43 -1.21 -15.04 -16.75
C VAL A 43 -1.84 -14.59 -18.05
N VAL A 44 -3.16 -14.50 -18.06
CA VAL A 44 -3.92 -13.96 -19.20
C VAL A 44 -3.41 -12.57 -19.59
N LEU A 45 -3.59 -12.16 -20.84
CA LEU A 45 -3.20 -10.81 -21.27
C LEU A 45 -3.86 -9.74 -20.39
N PHE A 46 -3.07 -8.78 -19.93
CA PHE A 46 -3.50 -7.69 -19.09
C PHE A 46 -4.49 -6.79 -19.82
N SER A 47 -5.55 -6.40 -19.12
CA SER A 47 -6.33 -5.22 -19.48
C SER A 47 -6.94 -4.61 -18.23
N PRO A 48 -7.11 -3.27 -18.17
CA PRO A 48 -7.79 -2.62 -17.06
C PRO A 48 -9.20 -3.19 -16.80
N ALA A 49 -9.92 -3.53 -17.87
CA ALA A 49 -11.25 -4.14 -17.78
C ALA A 49 -11.22 -5.53 -17.12
N ARG A 50 -10.21 -6.36 -17.43
CA ARG A 50 -10.04 -7.67 -16.79
C ARG A 50 -9.68 -7.54 -15.32
N ALA A 51 -8.76 -6.63 -15.00
CA ALA A 51 -8.36 -6.35 -13.63
C ALA A 51 -9.54 -5.88 -12.78
N ALA A 52 -10.38 -4.99 -13.31
CA ALA A 52 -11.58 -4.52 -12.63
C ALA A 52 -12.64 -5.63 -12.43
N LYS A 53 -12.78 -6.55 -13.39
CA LYS A 53 -13.80 -7.62 -13.34
C LYS A 53 -13.40 -8.81 -12.48
N SER A 54 -12.16 -9.27 -12.58
CA SER A 54 -11.73 -10.56 -12.03
C SER A 54 -10.71 -10.43 -10.90
N GLY A 55 -10.28 -9.20 -10.58
CA GLY A 55 -9.18 -8.94 -9.67
C GLY A 55 -7.84 -9.40 -10.25
N VAL A 56 -6.82 -9.43 -9.38
CA VAL A 56 -5.46 -9.84 -9.76
C VAL A 56 -5.37 -11.38 -9.85
N PRO A 57 -4.87 -11.95 -10.95
CA PRO A 57 -4.62 -13.38 -11.04
C PRO A 57 -3.68 -13.86 -9.94
N LYS A 58 -3.96 -15.04 -9.36
CA LYS A 58 -3.17 -15.62 -8.27
C LYS A 58 -1.66 -15.65 -8.57
N LYS A 59 -1.28 -16.01 -9.79
CA LYS A 59 0.12 -16.04 -10.25
C LYS A 59 0.79 -14.68 -10.26
N ALA A 60 0.08 -13.61 -10.63
CA ALA A 60 0.62 -12.26 -10.55
C ALA A 60 0.77 -11.79 -9.10
N GLN A 61 -0.15 -12.20 -8.21
CA GLN A 61 0.00 -11.94 -6.77
C GLN A 61 1.20 -12.71 -6.19
N GLU A 62 1.34 -14.00 -6.49
CA GLU A 62 2.50 -14.82 -6.07
C GLU A 62 3.83 -14.19 -6.52
N PHE A 63 3.90 -13.69 -7.77
CA PHE A 63 5.07 -12.97 -8.27
C PHE A 63 5.33 -11.67 -7.50
N SER A 64 4.29 -10.89 -7.22
CA SER A 64 4.41 -9.67 -6.41
C SER A 64 4.85 -9.97 -4.97
N ASP A 65 4.41 -11.08 -4.38
CA ASP A 65 4.77 -11.47 -3.02
C ASP A 65 6.25 -11.92 -2.96
N LEU A 66 6.75 -12.55 -4.03
CA LEU A 66 8.18 -12.88 -4.16
C LEU A 66 9.05 -11.63 -4.24
N ILE A 67 8.62 -10.61 -4.98
CA ILE A 67 9.33 -9.32 -5.03
C ILE A 67 9.39 -8.69 -3.64
N GLU A 68 8.28 -8.71 -2.90
CA GLU A 68 8.23 -8.16 -1.52
C GLU A 68 9.06 -8.99 -0.52
N TRP A 69 9.18 -10.29 -0.75
CA TRP A 69 10.04 -11.16 0.04
C TRP A 69 11.54 -10.88 -0.18
N ALA A 70 11.93 -10.38 -1.35
CA ALA A 70 13.32 -10.22 -1.75
C ALA A 70 13.96 -8.94 -1.19
N ASP A 71 15.18 -9.07 -0.66
CA ASP A 71 16.06 -7.91 -0.38
C ASP A 71 16.71 -7.43 -1.69
N LEU A 72 17.05 -8.39 -2.58
CA LEU A 72 17.69 -8.16 -3.87
C LEU A 72 16.95 -8.94 -4.97
N VAL A 73 16.67 -8.28 -6.09
CA VAL A 73 16.17 -8.90 -7.32
C VAL A 73 17.29 -8.95 -8.37
N VAL A 74 17.65 -10.15 -8.81
CA VAL A 74 18.58 -10.37 -9.93
C VAL A 74 17.78 -10.80 -11.15
N ILE A 75 17.68 -9.93 -12.15
CA ILE A 75 16.83 -10.15 -13.32
C ILE A 75 17.66 -10.12 -14.59
N SER A 76 17.52 -11.15 -15.44
CA SER A 76 18.20 -11.22 -16.74
C SER A 76 17.24 -11.01 -17.91
N PHE A 77 17.37 -9.91 -18.64
CA PHE A 77 16.45 -9.50 -19.70
C PHE A 77 16.82 -10.08 -21.07
N ALA A 78 15.88 -10.81 -21.66
CA ALA A 78 15.90 -11.08 -23.09
C ALA A 78 15.29 -9.90 -23.85
N GLU A 79 15.92 -9.50 -24.96
CA GLU A 79 15.48 -8.40 -25.82
C GLU A 79 14.72 -8.93 -27.03
N TYR A 80 13.42 -8.63 -27.12
CA TYR A 80 12.60 -8.91 -28.29
C TYR A 80 12.25 -7.60 -28.98
N ASN A 81 12.69 -7.43 -30.24
CA ASN A 81 12.50 -6.21 -31.03
C ASN A 81 12.93 -4.93 -30.28
N GLY A 82 14.05 -5.00 -29.56
CA GLY A 82 14.58 -3.87 -28.82
C GLY A 82 13.86 -3.57 -27.50
N SER A 83 12.96 -4.42 -27.00
CA SER A 83 12.23 -4.17 -25.74
C SER A 83 12.04 -5.45 -24.90
N TYR A 84 11.26 -5.33 -23.83
CA TYR A 84 10.91 -6.41 -22.92
C TYR A 84 10.20 -7.55 -23.66
N THR A 85 10.38 -8.78 -23.17
CA THR A 85 9.57 -9.89 -23.68
C THR A 85 8.10 -9.68 -23.32
N PRO A 86 7.15 -10.08 -24.21
CA PRO A 86 5.72 -9.92 -23.95
C PRO A 86 5.27 -10.58 -22.64
N VAL A 87 5.80 -11.77 -22.33
CA VAL A 87 5.46 -12.49 -21.09
C VAL A 87 5.87 -11.72 -19.84
N PHE A 88 7.09 -11.15 -19.83
CA PHE A 88 7.56 -10.38 -18.70
C PHE A 88 6.77 -9.08 -18.56
N LYS A 89 6.57 -8.35 -19.65
CA LYS A 89 5.81 -7.09 -19.61
C LYS A 89 4.38 -7.31 -19.14
N ASN A 90 3.72 -8.38 -19.62
CA ASN A 90 2.37 -8.74 -19.19
C ASN A 90 2.30 -9.08 -17.70
N LEU A 91 3.24 -9.89 -17.19
CA LEU A 91 3.31 -10.23 -15.77
C LEU A 91 3.59 -9.00 -14.91
N LEU A 92 4.50 -8.12 -15.35
CA LEU A 92 4.82 -6.86 -14.71
C LEU A 92 3.59 -5.94 -14.62
N ASP A 93 2.82 -5.83 -15.70
CA ASP A 93 1.61 -5.01 -15.75
C ASP A 93 0.56 -5.53 -14.76
N TRP A 94 0.32 -6.84 -14.72
CA TRP A 94 -0.56 -7.42 -13.70
C TRP A 94 -0.06 -7.19 -12.28
N ALA A 95 1.21 -7.49 -12.01
CA ALA A 95 1.79 -7.34 -10.68
C ALA A 95 1.75 -5.88 -10.20
N SER A 96 1.88 -4.91 -11.11
CA SER A 96 1.78 -3.48 -10.80
C SER A 96 0.40 -3.06 -10.27
N THR A 97 -0.65 -3.86 -10.48
CA THR A 97 -2.00 -3.56 -9.95
C THR A 97 -2.17 -3.93 -8.47
N THR A 98 -1.24 -4.68 -7.89
CA THR A 98 -1.32 -5.13 -6.49
C THR A 98 -1.00 -4.02 -5.49
N LYS A 99 -0.21 -3.02 -5.88
CA LYS A 99 0.28 -1.92 -5.03
C LYS A 99 0.78 -0.75 -5.89
N GLU A 100 0.83 0.46 -5.31
CA GLU A 100 1.22 1.69 -6.02
C GLU A 100 2.61 1.63 -6.67
N LYS A 101 3.58 1.01 -5.99
CA LYS A 101 4.94 0.80 -6.51
C LYS A 101 5.38 -0.63 -6.20
N LEU A 102 5.70 -1.40 -7.24
CA LEU A 102 5.95 -2.83 -7.11
C LEU A 102 7.29 -3.15 -6.42
N PHE A 103 8.31 -2.31 -6.61
CA PHE A 103 9.69 -2.58 -6.18
C PHE A 103 10.18 -1.62 -5.10
N VAL A 104 9.27 -1.08 -4.28
CA VAL A 104 9.64 -0.16 -3.19
C VAL A 104 10.64 -0.81 -2.25
N ASN A 105 11.77 -0.14 -2.05
CA ASN A 105 12.87 -0.60 -1.19
C ASN A 105 13.47 -1.94 -1.65
N THR A 106 13.37 -2.27 -2.94
CA THR A 106 13.97 -3.46 -3.52
C THR A 106 15.22 -3.08 -4.30
N GLU A 107 16.37 -3.68 -3.96
CA GLU A 107 17.58 -3.51 -4.77
C GLU A 107 17.53 -4.40 -6.01
N MET A 108 18.17 -3.95 -7.08
CA MET A 108 18.17 -4.65 -8.36
C MET A 108 19.53 -4.74 -9.00
N LEU A 109 19.93 -5.96 -9.32
CA LEU A 109 21.01 -6.25 -10.25
C LEU A 109 20.40 -6.65 -11.60
N LEU A 110 20.57 -5.79 -12.60
CA LEU A 110 19.99 -5.98 -13.92
C LEU A 110 21.02 -6.63 -14.85
N LEU A 111 20.68 -7.77 -15.42
CA LEU A 111 21.53 -8.51 -16.34
C LEU A 111 20.87 -8.56 -17.72
N ALA A 112 21.64 -8.70 -18.79
CA ALA A 112 21.11 -9.03 -20.10
C ALA A 112 22.14 -9.81 -20.93
N THR A 113 21.67 -10.62 -21.87
CA THR A 113 22.54 -11.24 -22.86
C THR A 113 21.81 -11.50 -24.18
N SER A 114 22.59 -11.53 -25.26
CA SER A 114 22.14 -11.87 -26.60
C SER A 114 23.23 -12.65 -27.35
N PRO A 115 22.88 -13.39 -28.42
CA PRO A 115 23.88 -13.94 -29.34
C PRO A 115 24.71 -12.86 -30.06
N GLY A 116 24.15 -11.65 -30.22
CA GLY A 116 24.82 -10.54 -30.89
C GLY A 116 25.82 -9.78 -30.01
N ALA A 117 26.65 -8.97 -30.67
CA ALA A 117 27.70 -8.15 -30.04
C ALA A 117 27.18 -7.08 -29.05
N ARG A 118 25.90 -6.70 -29.15
CA ARG A 118 25.30 -5.70 -28.25
C ARG A 118 24.85 -6.27 -26.90
N GLY A 119 24.79 -7.59 -26.72
CA GLY A 119 24.43 -8.21 -25.44
C GLY A 119 23.07 -7.80 -24.87
N ALA A 120 22.08 -7.48 -25.72
CA ALA A 120 20.78 -6.95 -25.29
C ALA A 120 20.86 -5.65 -24.45
N LYS A 121 21.85 -4.78 -24.73
CA LYS A 121 21.99 -3.47 -24.07
C LYS A 121 20.75 -2.57 -24.21
N GLY A 122 19.94 -2.70 -25.28
CA GLY A 122 18.79 -1.82 -25.50
C GLY A 122 17.71 -1.97 -24.43
N VAL A 123 17.28 -3.21 -24.18
CA VAL A 123 16.33 -3.52 -23.10
C VAL A 123 16.95 -3.29 -21.71
N LEU A 124 18.25 -3.54 -21.55
CA LEU A 124 18.94 -3.32 -20.28
C LEU A 124 18.95 -1.83 -19.88
N THR A 125 19.24 -0.93 -20.83
CA THR A 125 19.15 0.52 -20.60
C THR A 125 17.73 0.96 -20.29
N GLN A 126 16.73 0.42 -21.00
CA GLN A 126 15.31 0.69 -20.68
C GLN A 126 14.96 0.27 -19.24
N ALA A 127 15.41 -0.91 -18.82
CA ALA A 127 15.22 -1.42 -17.47
C ALA A 127 15.85 -0.50 -16.42
N ALA A 128 17.13 -0.15 -16.60
CA ALA A 128 17.88 0.69 -15.68
C ALA A 128 17.21 2.06 -15.47
N ASN A 129 16.64 2.63 -16.52
CA ASN A 129 15.94 3.92 -16.46
C ASN A 129 14.53 3.78 -15.85
N TYR A 130 13.84 2.68 -16.10
CA TYR A 130 12.43 2.51 -15.72
C TYR A 130 12.23 2.07 -14.26
N PHE A 131 13.00 1.09 -13.76
CA PHE A 131 12.75 0.49 -12.45
C PHE A 131 12.89 1.46 -11.24
N PRO A 132 13.72 2.51 -11.27
CA PRO A 132 13.71 3.55 -10.23
C PRO A 132 12.36 4.23 -10.05
N PHE A 133 11.61 4.48 -11.14
CA PHE A 133 10.25 5.04 -11.06
C PHE A 133 9.28 4.08 -10.35
N MET A 134 9.53 2.77 -10.46
CA MET A 134 8.78 1.71 -9.78
C MET A 134 9.23 1.46 -8.33
N GLY A 135 10.18 2.26 -7.83
CA GLY A 135 10.65 2.25 -6.44
C GLY A 135 11.91 1.44 -6.18
N ALA A 136 12.52 0.86 -7.21
CA ALA A 136 13.72 0.04 -7.08
C ALA A 136 14.99 0.88 -6.95
N THR A 137 16.00 0.35 -6.26
CA THR A 137 17.37 0.88 -6.29
C THR A 137 18.21 0.00 -7.21
N VAL A 138 18.57 0.51 -8.39
CA VAL A 138 19.44 -0.24 -9.32
C VAL A 138 20.88 -0.12 -8.85
N ILE A 139 21.43 -1.23 -8.33
CA ILE A 139 22.79 -1.27 -7.80
C ILE A 139 23.84 -1.50 -8.89
N GLY A 140 23.41 -2.04 -10.04
CA GLY A 140 24.28 -2.22 -11.18
C GLY A 140 23.61 -2.92 -12.36
N THR A 141 24.28 -2.84 -13.50
CA THR A 141 23.84 -3.45 -14.76
C THR A 141 24.98 -4.22 -15.40
N PHE A 142 24.70 -5.39 -15.96
CA PHE A 142 25.69 -6.19 -16.69
C PHE A 142 25.11 -6.73 -18.00
N SER A 143 25.86 -6.61 -19.09
CA SER A 143 25.47 -7.13 -20.40
C SER A 143 26.53 -8.09 -20.92
N LEU A 144 26.18 -9.35 -21.12
CA LEU A 144 27.06 -10.35 -21.74
C LEU A 144 26.83 -10.40 -23.26
N PRO A 145 27.74 -9.84 -24.09
CA PRO A 145 27.65 -9.97 -25.54
C PRO A 145 28.03 -11.37 -26.00
N LYS A 146 27.64 -11.75 -27.22
CA LYS A 146 28.10 -12.99 -27.87
C LYS A 146 28.01 -14.22 -26.97
N PHE A 147 26.83 -14.48 -26.41
CA PHE A 147 26.62 -15.49 -25.37
C PHE A 147 27.37 -16.81 -25.60
N SER A 148 27.30 -17.37 -26.80
CA SER A 148 27.91 -18.67 -27.13
C SER A 148 29.44 -18.65 -27.11
N GLU A 149 30.08 -17.50 -27.31
CA GLU A 149 31.54 -17.33 -27.24
C GLU A 149 31.99 -17.13 -25.78
N HIS A 150 31.16 -16.47 -24.96
CA HIS A 150 31.57 -16.00 -23.63
C HIS A 150 31.06 -16.83 -22.44
N LEU A 151 29.93 -17.55 -22.53
CA LEU A 151 29.46 -18.40 -21.42
C LEU A 151 29.65 -19.89 -21.72
N THR A 152 30.53 -20.52 -20.95
CA THR A 152 30.88 -21.95 -21.04
C THR A 152 30.32 -22.72 -19.83
N ALA A 153 30.56 -24.04 -19.78
CA ALA A 153 30.19 -24.85 -18.63
C ALA A 153 30.95 -24.45 -17.36
N GLN A 154 32.15 -23.88 -17.51
CA GLN A 154 33.03 -23.42 -16.44
C GLN A 154 32.73 -21.97 -16.02
N GLY A 155 31.85 -21.26 -16.74
CA GLY A 155 31.51 -19.86 -16.48
C GLY A 155 31.86 -18.93 -17.62
N ILE A 156 32.03 -17.64 -17.31
CA ILE A 156 32.39 -16.62 -18.30
C ILE A 156 33.87 -16.79 -18.68
N SER A 157 34.15 -17.04 -19.95
CA SER A 157 35.50 -17.29 -20.46
C SER A 157 36.36 -16.03 -20.55
N ASP A 158 35.73 -14.89 -20.84
CA ASP A 158 36.38 -13.58 -20.84
C ASP A 158 36.63 -13.11 -19.39
N LYS A 159 37.91 -12.96 -19.04
CA LYS A 159 38.31 -12.57 -17.68
C LYS A 159 37.78 -11.20 -17.26
N ALA A 160 37.74 -10.23 -18.17
CA ALA A 160 37.30 -8.88 -17.84
C ALA A 160 35.79 -8.88 -17.54
N LEU A 161 34.99 -9.56 -18.38
CA LEU A 161 33.55 -9.71 -18.16
C LEU A 161 33.24 -10.54 -16.91
N HIS A 162 34.06 -11.55 -16.61
CA HIS A 162 33.90 -12.34 -15.40
C HIS A 162 34.14 -11.48 -14.15
N THR A 163 35.23 -10.73 -14.11
CA THR A 163 35.57 -9.82 -12.99
C THR A 163 34.54 -8.70 -12.84
N GLU A 164 34.02 -8.15 -13.94
CA GLU A 164 32.94 -7.16 -13.90
C GLU A 164 31.69 -7.71 -13.19
N LEU A 165 31.23 -8.90 -13.59
CA LEU A 165 30.07 -9.54 -12.96
C LEU A 165 30.34 -9.91 -11.49
N GLU A 166 31.53 -10.42 -11.19
CA GLU A 166 31.93 -10.77 -9.83
C GLU A 166 31.93 -9.53 -8.90
N ASN A 167 32.51 -8.42 -9.35
CA ASN A 167 32.50 -7.16 -8.60
C ASN A 167 31.09 -6.62 -8.35
N LEU A 168 30.19 -6.77 -9.32
CA LEU A 168 28.78 -6.39 -9.16
C LEU A 168 28.08 -7.27 -8.11
N VAL A 169 28.35 -8.57 -8.09
CA VAL A 169 27.82 -9.47 -7.06
C VAL A 169 28.39 -9.11 -5.69
N LEU A 170 29.69 -8.83 -5.58
CA LEU A 170 30.31 -8.40 -4.33
C LEU A 170 29.75 -7.06 -3.81
N THR A 171 29.47 -6.14 -4.72
CA THR A 171 28.81 -4.87 -4.38
C THR A 171 27.39 -5.12 -3.89
N ALA A 172 26.63 -6.00 -4.55
CA ALA A 172 25.31 -6.41 -4.10
C ALA A 172 25.33 -7.05 -2.70
N GLU A 173 26.36 -7.85 -2.38
CA GLU A 173 26.50 -8.51 -1.08
C GLU A 173 26.89 -7.54 0.06
N SER A 174 27.64 -6.48 -0.27
CA SER A 174 28.16 -5.50 0.68
C SER A 174 27.26 -4.28 0.87
N THR A 175 26.32 -4.05 -0.06
CA THR A 175 25.34 -2.97 0.07
C THR A 175 24.47 -3.25 1.29
N PRO A 176 24.45 -2.37 2.31
CA PRO A 176 23.62 -2.58 3.48
C PRO A 176 22.16 -2.58 3.02
N VAL A 177 21.51 -3.75 3.12
CA VAL A 177 20.08 -3.90 2.87
C VAL A 177 19.37 -2.75 3.60
N PRO A 178 18.64 -1.86 2.89
CA PRO A 178 17.92 -0.78 3.54
C PRO A 178 17.11 -1.39 4.68
N VAL A 179 17.39 -0.96 5.91
CA VAL A 179 16.77 -1.50 7.13
C VAL A 179 15.33 -1.01 7.18
N HIS A 180 14.51 -1.50 6.26
CA HIS A 180 13.08 -1.22 6.14
C HIS A 180 12.26 -2.52 6.23
N THR A 181 12.89 -3.69 6.16
CA THR A 181 12.21 -5.00 6.25
C THR A 181 11.68 -5.30 7.67
N LYS A 182 12.30 -4.77 8.74
CA LYS A 182 11.75 -4.88 10.11
C LYS A 182 10.64 -3.87 10.42
N THR A 183 10.71 -2.65 9.88
CA THR A 183 9.69 -1.62 10.13
C THR A 183 8.38 -1.97 9.41
N VAL A 184 8.43 -2.47 8.18
CA VAL A 184 7.22 -2.80 7.41
C VAL A 184 6.40 -3.95 8.02
N THR A 185 7.05 -4.99 8.56
CA THR A 185 6.35 -6.15 9.15
C THR A 185 5.65 -5.81 10.46
N TRP A 186 6.31 -5.09 11.38
CA TRP A 186 5.66 -4.70 12.64
C TRP A 186 4.59 -3.63 12.43
N VAL A 187 4.79 -2.67 11.52
CA VAL A 187 3.78 -1.65 11.19
C VAL A 187 2.52 -2.28 10.58
N ASN A 188 2.66 -3.32 9.73
CA ASN A 188 1.52 -4.06 9.18
C ASN A 188 0.80 -4.90 10.26
N LYS A 189 1.55 -5.54 11.17
CA LYS A 189 0.98 -6.24 12.34
C LYS A 189 0.20 -5.27 13.22
N LEU A 190 0.75 -4.08 13.48
CA LEU A 190 0.10 -3.05 14.28
C LEU A 190 -1.16 -2.48 13.60
N SER A 191 -1.12 -2.28 12.28
CA SER A 191 -2.33 -1.91 11.50
C SER A 191 -3.46 -2.94 11.66
N THR A 192 -3.12 -4.22 11.58
CA THR A 192 -4.08 -5.32 11.80
C THR A 192 -4.60 -5.32 13.24
N LEU A 193 -3.71 -5.09 14.22
CA LEU A 193 -4.07 -4.98 15.63
C LEU A 193 -5.08 -3.84 15.86
N TRP A 194 -4.89 -2.67 15.25
CA TRP A 194 -5.85 -1.56 15.37
C TRP A 194 -7.24 -1.92 14.85
N ILE A 195 -7.33 -2.67 13.75
CA ILE A 195 -8.62 -3.16 13.23
C ILE A 195 -9.28 -4.11 14.24
N VAL A 196 -8.51 -5.05 14.80
CA VAL A 196 -9.01 -5.98 15.84
C VAL A 196 -9.49 -5.21 17.07
N ILE A 197 -8.71 -4.23 17.54
CA ILE A 197 -9.12 -3.34 18.64
C ILE A 197 -10.43 -2.64 18.32
N GLY A 198 -10.59 -2.09 17.11
CA GLY A 198 -11.82 -1.40 16.71
C GLY A 198 -13.05 -2.31 16.74
N TYR A 199 -12.95 -3.53 16.22
CA TYR A 199 -14.05 -4.51 16.30
C TYR A 199 -14.32 -4.97 17.74
N SER A 200 -13.27 -5.16 18.54
CA SER A 200 -13.42 -5.49 19.96
C SER A 200 -14.11 -4.36 20.74
N MET A 201 -13.76 -3.10 20.46
CA MET A 201 -14.40 -1.94 21.09
C MET A 201 -15.87 -1.82 20.67
N PHE A 202 -16.17 -2.02 19.39
CA PHE A 202 -17.55 -2.10 18.89
C PHE A 202 -18.37 -3.15 19.66
N ALA A 203 -17.86 -4.39 19.76
CA ALA A 203 -18.54 -5.47 20.46
C ALA A 203 -18.68 -5.16 21.96
N PHE A 204 -17.61 -4.66 22.59
CA PHE A 204 -17.58 -4.34 24.01
C PHE A 204 -18.59 -3.25 24.39
N VAL A 205 -18.60 -2.13 23.66
CA VAL A 205 -19.53 -1.02 23.90
C VAL A 205 -20.98 -1.49 23.71
N THR A 206 -21.24 -2.24 22.64
CA THR A 206 -22.59 -2.77 22.35
C THR A 206 -23.08 -3.68 23.47
N LEU A 207 -22.28 -4.68 23.86
CA LEU A 207 -22.64 -5.68 24.85
C LEU A 207 -22.86 -5.06 26.24
N ASN A 208 -21.97 -4.16 26.67
CA ASN A 208 -22.10 -3.57 28.00
C ASN A 208 -23.31 -2.63 28.13
N GLY A 209 -23.65 -1.92 27.05
CA GLY A 209 -24.86 -1.13 27.03
C GLY A 209 -26.13 -1.99 27.05
N TRP A 210 -26.18 -3.10 26.30
CA TRP A 210 -27.30 -4.04 26.39
C TRP A 210 -27.45 -4.72 27.75
N LEU A 211 -26.33 -5.05 28.41
CA LEU A 211 -26.33 -5.65 29.73
C LEU A 211 -26.63 -4.66 30.86
N GLY A 212 -26.77 -3.36 30.55
CA GLY A 212 -26.97 -2.32 31.55
C GLY A 212 -25.85 -2.28 32.60
N ALA A 213 -24.61 -2.58 32.20
CA ALA A 213 -23.49 -2.76 33.11
C ALA A 213 -23.25 -1.49 33.96
N PRO A 214 -23.34 -1.54 35.30
CA PRO A 214 -23.26 -0.34 36.15
C PRO A 214 -21.94 0.43 36.05
N TRP A 215 -20.84 -0.27 35.76
CA TRP A 215 -19.51 0.30 35.56
C TRP A 215 -19.35 0.93 34.16
N PHE A 216 -20.27 0.66 33.25
CA PHE A 216 -20.42 1.35 31.96
C PHE A 216 -21.25 2.65 32.13
N ALA A 217 -21.07 3.31 33.27
CA ALA A 217 -21.71 4.58 33.61
C ALA A 217 -21.26 5.72 32.69
N ILE A 218 -21.94 6.86 32.82
CA ILE A 218 -21.73 8.11 32.05
C ILE A 218 -20.25 8.49 31.93
N THR A 219 -19.47 8.33 33.00
CA THR A 219 -18.03 8.65 33.03
C THR A 219 -17.22 7.78 32.07
N THR A 220 -17.51 6.49 32.03
CA THR A 220 -16.90 5.53 31.11
C THR A 220 -17.31 5.84 29.66
N ALA A 221 -18.58 6.19 29.44
CA ALA A 221 -19.07 6.55 28.11
C ALA A 221 -18.39 7.80 27.54
N ASN A 222 -18.14 8.83 28.36
CA ASN A 222 -17.43 10.05 27.94
C ASN A 222 -16.01 9.74 27.45
N ILE A 223 -15.29 8.84 28.12
CA ILE A 223 -13.93 8.42 27.71
C ILE A 223 -13.97 7.77 26.32
N TYR A 224 -14.96 6.93 26.04
CA TYR A 224 -15.09 6.32 24.71
C TYR A 224 -15.41 7.33 23.62
N TRP A 225 -16.24 8.34 23.90
CA TRP A 225 -16.49 9.44 22.97
C TRP A 225 -15.23 10.27 22.68
N GLU A 226 -14.41 10.53 23.70
CA GLU A 226 -13.10 11.18 23.55
C GLU A 226 -12.16 10.35 22.67
N ILE A 227 -12.04 9.05 22.94
CA ILE A 227 -11.21 8.14 22.13
C ILE A 227 -11.70 8.12 20.68
N ALA A 228 -13.02 8.01 20.46
CA ALA A 228 -13.61 8.01 19.13
C ALA A 228 -13.28 9.31 18.38
N MET A 229 -13.35 10.45 19.06
CA MET A 229 -13.07 11.76 18.47
C MET A 229 -11.60 11.92 18.11
N ILE A 230 -10.69 11.57 19.03
CA ILE A 230 -9.24 11.60 18.78
C ILE A 230 -8.86 10.68 17.61
N ALA A 231 -9.44 9.48 17.56
CA ALA A 231 -9.22 8.54 16.47
C ALA A 231 -9.72 9.07 15.12
N ALA A 232 -10.89 9.73 15.07
CA ALA A 232 -11.38 10.38 13.86
C ALA A 232 -10.44 11.50 13.40
N THR A 233 -10.02 12.37 14.33
CA THR A 233 -9.08 13.47 14.09
C THR A 233 -7.77 12.95 13.50
N PHE A 234 -7.18 11.93 14.12
CA PHE A 234 -5.96 11.28 13.62
C PHE A 234 -6.14 10.77 12.19
N THR A 235 -7.25 10.07 11.94
CA THR A 235 -7.56 9.46 10.65
C THR A 235 -7.64 10.50 9.53
N LEU A 236 -8.14 11.70 9.82
CA LEU A 236 -8.20 12.79 8.85
C LEU A 236 -6.89 13.54 8.70
N LEU A 237 -6.17 13.77 9.79
CA LEU A 237 -4.98 14.63 9.79
C LEU A 237 -3.72 13.94 9.26
N ILE A 238 -3.62 12.62 9.38
CA ILE A 238 -2.35 11.93 9.09
C ILE A 238 -1.89 12.11 7.65
N ARG A 239 -2.82 12.21 6.68
CA ARG A 239 -2.48 12.41 5.27
C ARG A 239 -2.05 13.86 4.98
N PRO A 240 -2.82 14.89 5.36
CA PRO A 240 -2.36 16.27 5.29
C PRO A 240 -0.99 16.50 5.96
N LEU A 241 -0.79 15.94 7.16
CA LEU A 241 0.49 16.04 7.89
C LEU A 241 1.64 15.40 7.12
N TYR A 242 1.47 14.20 6.58
CA TYR A 242 2.49 13.55 5.76
C TYR A 242 2.81 14.38 4.51
N ASP A 243 1.80 14.92 3.82
CA ASP A 243 2.02 15.74 2.64
C ASP A 243 2.77 17.05 2.99
N LEU A 244 2.57 17.60 4.19
CA LEU A 244 3.33 18.73 4.73
C LEU A 244 4.79 18.36 5.05
N LEU A 245 5.02 17.16 5.60
CA LEU A 245 6.33 16.67 6.08
C LEU A 245 6.70 15.30 5.45
N PRO A 246 7.00 15.24 4.14
CA PRO A 246 7.16 13.98 3.40
C PRO A 246 8.39 13.16 3.78
N GLU A 247 9.41 13.80 4.36
CA GLU A 247 10.66 13.14 4.81
C GLU A 247 10.48 12.34 6.12
N SER A 248 9.32 12.43 6.77
CA SER A 248 9.07 11.70 8.01
C SER A 248 8.70 10.24 7.75
N ASP A 249 9.62 9.32 8.08
CA ASP A 249 9.37 7.88 8.07
C ASP A 249 8.28 7.46 9.06
N ILE A 250 8.14 8.19 10.16
CA ILE A 250 7.11 7.98 11.18
C ILE A 250 5.72 8.25 10.56
N LEU A 251 5.52 9.41 9.93
CA LEU A 251 4.25 9.74 9.28
C LEU A 251 3.94 8.78 8.12
N ARG A 252 4.96 8.41 7.33
CA ARG A 252 4.83 7.39 6.28
C ARG A 252 4.32 6.06 6.82
N SER A 253 4.82 5.63 7.98
CA SER A 253 4.38 4.40 8.65
C SER A 253 2.97 4.52 9.20
N MET A 254 2.64 5.65 9.81
CA MET A 254 1.32 5.94 10.40
C MET A 254 0.19 5.99 9.36
N LEU A 255 0.48 6.31 8.09
CA LEU A 255 -0.51 6.21 7.01
C LEU A 255 -1.12 4.80 6.91
N LYS A 256 -0.35 3.76 7.24
CA LYS A 256 -0.83 2.37 7.24
C LYS A 256 -1.79 2.07 8.39
N TRP A 257 -1.77 2.85 9.47
CA TRP A 257 -2.64 2.69 10.64
C TRP A 257 -3.97 3.43 10.49
N ARG A 258 -4.02 4.42 9.59
CA ARG A 258 -5.20 5.27 9.32
C ARG A 258 -6.51 4.48 9.25
N LYS A 259 -6.52 3.36 8.51
CA LYS A 259 -7.73 2.54 8.37
C LYS A 259 -8.17 1.92 9.70
N GLY A 260 -7.25 1.29 10.44
CA GLY A 260 -7.57 0.65 11.71
C GLY A 260 -8.03 1.65 12.77
N ILE A 261 -7.38 2.82 12.84
CA ILE A 261 -7.78 3.90 13.75
C ILE A 261 -9.16 4.47 13.36
N GLY A 262 -9.46 4.58 12.07
CA GLY A 262 -10.80 4.94 11.60
C GLY A 262 -11.88 3.94 12.04
N VAL A 263 -11.58 2.64 12.01
CA VAL A 263 -12.48 1.57 12.49
C VAL A 263 -12.70 1.64 13.99
N ILE A 264 -11.70 2.04 14.78
CA ILE A 264 -11.86 2.29 16.21
C ILE A 264 -12.88 3.39 16.44
N SER A 265 -12.72 4.53 15.75
CA SER A 265 -13.65 5.65 15.88
C SER A 265 -15.09 5.25 15.53
N SER A 266 -15.32 4.76 14.30
CA SER A 266 -16.66 4.43 13.85
C SER A 266 -17.25 3.24 14.60
N GLY A 267 -16.44 2.27 15.01
CA GLY A 267 -16.88 1.11 15.79
C GLY A 267 -17.41 1.49 17.18
N ILE A 268 -16.78 2.46 17.87
CA ILE A 268 -17.29 2.97 19.15
C ILE A 268 -18.65 3.64 18.96
N VAL A 269 -18.77 4.55 17.99
CA VAL A 269 -20.01 5.29 17.73
C VAL A 269 -21.15 4.35 17.33
N VAL A 270 -20.87 3.41 16.43
CA VAL A 270 -21.83 2.38 15.99
C VAL A 270 -22.21 1.46 17.16
N GLY A 271 -21.28 1.15 18.06
CA GLY A 271 -21.56 0.34 19.24
C GLY A 271 -22.50 1.04 20.22
N PHE A 272 -22.28 2.33 20.50
CA PHE A 272 -23.20 3.11 21.32
C PHE A 272 -24.57 3.23 20.68
N TRP A 273 -24.59 3.45 19.36
CA TRP A 273 -25.82 3.50 18.60
C TRP A 273 -26.64 2.22 18.76
N LEU A 274 -26.01 1.04 18.60
CA LEU A 274 -26.69 -0.24 18.80
C LEU A 274 -27.18 -0.38 20.24
N SER A 275 -26.32 -0.08 21.21
CA SER A 275 -26.71 -0.21 22.62
C SER A 275 -27.94 0.63 23.01
N ARG A 276 -28.10 1.81 22.40
CA ARG A 276 -29.21 2.75 22.69
C ARG A 276 -30.47 2.44 21.87
N ASN A 277 -30.32 1.91 20.66
CA ASN A 277 -31.41 1.77 19.70
C ASN A 277 -31.75 0.30 19.38
N THR A 278 -31.20 -0.68 20.09
CA THR A 278 -31.57 -2.08 19.95
C THR A 278 -31.58 -2.76 21.30
N SER A 279 -32.37 -3.82 21.44
CA SER A 279 -32.36 -4.67 22.63
C SER A 279 -32.65 -6.12 22.23
N PHE A 280 -32.07 -7.06 22.97
CA PHE A 280 -32.41 -8.49 22.84
C PHE A 280 -33.80 -8.81 23.39
N THR A 281 -34.28 -8.05 24.36
CA THR A 281 -35.54 -8.32 25.05
C THR A 281 -36.72 -7.58 24.43
N ASP A 282 -36.47 -6.50 23.71
CA ASP A 282 -37.50 -5.67 23.10
C ASP A 282 -37.08 -5.16 21.71
N PRO A 283 -37.58 -5.79 20.63
CA PRO A 283 -37.32 -5.37 19.26
C PRO A 283 -37.93 -4.00 18.90
N THR A 284 -38.90 -3.49 19.68
CA THR A 284 -39.60 -2.24 19.34
C THR A 284 -38.70 -1.00 19.48
N ILE A 285 -37.68 -1.07 20.34
CA ILE A 285 -36.67 -0.02 20.56
C ILE A 285 -35.96 0.37 19.25
N PHE A 286 -35.80 -0.59 18.33
CA PHE A 286 -35.25 -0.30 17.00
C PHE A 286 -36.14 0.65 16.19
N PHE A 287 -37.45 0.45 16.24
CA PHE A 287 -38.39 1.30 15.53
C PHE A 287 -38.49 2.70 16.15
N ASP A 288 -38.17 2.85 17.43
CA ASP A 288 -38.10 4.16 18.09
C ASP A 288 -37.05 5.07 17.46
N TYR A 289 -36.01 4.50 16.84
CA TYR A 289 -35.03 5.27 16.08
C TYR A 289 -35.67 6.05 14.93
N PHE A 290 -36.73 5.53 14.30
CA PHE A 290 -37.37 6.13 13.11
C PHE A 290 -38.57 7.02 13.44
N ARG A 291 -38.84 7.29 14.72
CA ARG A 291 -39.92 8.22 15.11
C ARG A 291 -39.57 9.64 14.67
N ALA A 292 -40.60 10.39 14.26
CA ALA A 292 -40.46 11.78 13.79
C ALA A 292 -39.75 12.69 14.83
N GLU A 293 -39.93 12.41 16.12
CA GLU A 293 -39.27 13.13 17.22
C GLU A 293 -37.74 13.07 17.15
N LYS A 294 -37.15 11.95 16.69
CA LYS A 294 -35.69 11.80 16.54
C LYS A 294 -35.15 12.29 15.19
N TRP A 295 -36.03 12.62 14.25
CA TRP A 295 -35.73 13.01 12.86
C TRP A 295 -36.33 14.37 12.50
N ASN A 296 -36.25 15.32 13.43
CA ASN A 296 -36.63 16.70 13.16
C ASN A 296 -35.42 17.53 12.68
N PHE A 297 -35.69 18.73 12.15
CA PHE A 297 -34.67 19.65 11.64
C PHE A 297 -33.95 20.47 12.71
N GLY A 298 -34.04 20.09 13.99
CA GLY A 298 -33.22 20.66 15.04
C GLY A 298 -31.74 20.39 14.79
N LEU A 299 -30.90 21.41 14.99
CA LEU A 299 -29.46 21.34 14.70
C LEU A 299 -28.78 20.14 15.37
N GLU A 300 -29.12 19.86 16.64
CA GLU A 300 -28.63 18.70 17.38
C GLU A 300 -28.99 17.38 16.70
N ASN A 301 -30.26 17.18 16.36
CA ASN A 301 -30.73 15.95 15.74
C ASN A 301 -30.10 15.78 14.35
N ILE A 302 -30.00 16.84 13.55
CA ILE A 302 -29.34 16.77 12.23
C ILE A 302 -27.88 16.30 12.38
N LEU A 303 -27.14 16.88 13.32
CA LEU A 303 -25.73 16.55 13.53
C LEU A 303 -25.55 15.14 14.09
N GLU A 304 -26.40 14.72 15.03
CA GLU A 304 -26.39 13.37 15.60
C GLU A 304 -26.68 12.33 14.50
N ARG A 305 -27.78 12.48 13.74
CA ARG A 305 -28.12 11.53 12.66
C ARG A 305 -27.09 11.52 11.55
N THR A 306 -26.55 12.69 11.18
CA THR A 306 -25.47 12.76 10.18
C THR A 306 -24.23 12.01 10.66
N THR A 307 -23.84 12.20 11.93
CA THR A 307 -22.71 11.49 12.54
C THR A 307 -22.95 9.98 12.53
N GLU A 308 -24.11 9.53 12.96
CA GLU A 308 -24.43 8.10 13.06
C GLU A 308 -24.48 7.41 11.69
N ILE A 309 -25.18 7.98 10.71
CA ILE A 309 -25.32 7.38 9.37
C ILE A 309 -23.96 7.29 8.68
N THR A 310 -23.14 8.33 8.80
CA THR A 310 -21.81 8.34 8.22
C THR A 310 -20.85 7.40 8.96
N ALA A 311 -20.95 7.28 10.30
CA ALA A 311 -20.22 6.29 11.08
C ALA A 311 -20.56 4.86 10.65
N TRP A 312 -21.84 4.53 10.55
CA TRP A 312 -22.33 3.24 10.06
C TRP A 312 -21.78 2.92 8.68
N THR A 313 -21.89 3.89 7.75
CA THR A 313 -21.39 3.72 6.39
C THR A 313 -19.89 3.43 6.40
N LEU A 314 -19.10 4.23 7.12
CA LEU A 314 -17.64 4.05 7.20
C LEU A 314 -17.24 2.74 7.87
N PHE A 315 -17.95 2.32 8.92
CA PHE A 315 -17.71 1.06 9.62
C PHE A 315 -17.97 -0.14 8.70
N LEU A 316 -19.12 -0.16 8.03
CA LEU A 316 -19.51 -1.23 7.11
C LEU A 316 -18.56 -1.36 5.93
N ILE A 317 -18.11 -0.24 5.34
CA ILE A 317 -17.19 -0.28 4.18
C ILE A 317 -15.72 -0.50 4.54
N SER A 318 -15.39 -0.60 5.84
CA SER A 318 -14.01 -0.78 6.29
C SER A 318 -13.50 -2.22 6.19
N ASN A 319 -14.26 -3.14 5.61
CA ASN A 319 -13.86 -4.53 5.39
C ASN A 319 -13.10 -4.73 4.05
N LYS A 320 -12.41 -5.87 3.89
CA LYS A 320 -11.66 -6.19 2.64
C LYS A 320 -12.58 -6.46 1.45
N TRP A 321 -13.79 -6.97 1.69
CA TRP A 321 -14.73 -7.34 0.63
C TRP A 321 -15.22 -6.11 -0.16
N MET A 322 -15.56 -5.01 0.52
CA MET A 322 -15.99 -3.75 -0.11
C MET A 322 -14.87 -3.11 -0.95
N VAL A 323 -13.63 -3.18 -0.48
CA VAL A 323 -12.47 -2.72 -1.25
C VAL A 323 -12.30 -3.52 -2.55
N LEU A 324 -12.52 -4.84 -2.49
CA LEU A 324 -12.36 -5.72 -3.64
C LEU A 324 -13.48 -5.61 -4.67
N HIS A 325 -14.74 -5.52 -4.23
CA HIS A 325 -15.90 -5.64 -5.13
C HIS A 325 -16.53 -4.29 -5.52
N ALA A 326 -16.23 -3.22 -4.79
CA ALA A 326 -16.86 -1.92 -4.97
C ALA A 326 -15.86 -0.76 -4.88
N ASN A 327 -14.64 -0.92 -5.43
CA ASN A 327 -13.53 0.02 -5.25
C ASN A 327 -13.86 1.49 -5.62
N TRP A 328 -14.54 1.72 -6.74
CA TRP A 328 -14.93 3.09 -7.14
C TRP A 328 -15.87 3.75 -6.12
N LEU A 329 -16.91 3.02 -5.71
CA LEU A 329 -17.86 3.51 -4.72
C LEU A 329 -17.19 3.68 -3.35
N TRP A 330 -16.30 2.75 -2.99
CA TRP A 330 -15.51 2.80 -1.76
C TRP A 330 -14.74 4.12 -1.65
N HIS A 331 -14.02 4.53 -2.69
CA HIS A 331 -13.31 5.81 -2.69
C HIS A 331 -14.22 7.03 -2.52
N GLN A 332 -15.43 7.02 -3.07
CA GLN A 332 -16.40 8.10 -2.88
C GLN A 332 -16.93 8.11 -1.45
N LEU A 333 -17.31 6.96 -0.92
CA LEU A 333 -17.85 6.82 0.42
C LEU A 333 -16.83 7.16 1.51
N GLN A 334 -15.53 6.97 1.28
CA GLN A 334 -14.49 7.40 2.20
C GLN A 334 -14.48 8.93 2.43
N LYS A 335 -15.03 9.73 1.51
CA LYS A 335 -15.19 11.19 1.72
C LYS A 335 -16.18 11.51 2.84
N LEU A 336 -17.08 10.58 3.18
CA LEU A 336 -17.98 10.73 4.32
C LEU A 336 -17.22 10.82 5.65
N ALA A 337 -15.94 10.44 5.72
CA ALA A 337 -15.12 10.64 6.91
C ALA A 337 -15.02 12.11 7.34
N TYR A 338 -15.04 13.04 6.38
CA TYR A 338 -15.07 14.48 6.69
C TYR A 338 -16.42 14.90 7.26
N VAL A 339 -17.51 14.42 6.67
CA VAL A 339 -18.87 14.71 7.14
C VAL A 339 -19.07 14.15 8.54
N TYR A 340 -18.68 12.89 8.75
CA TYR A 340 -18.66 12.21 10.05
C TYR A 340 -17.92 13.02 11.10
N PHE A 341 -16.66 13.37 10.82
CA PHE A 341 -15.83 14.10 11.78
C PHE A 341 -16.38 15.50 12.07
N LEU A 342 -16.73 16.28 11.04
CA LEU A 342 -17.17 17.66 11.23
C LEU A 342 -18.49 17.72 11.99
N SER A 343 -19.45 16.86 11.64
CA SER A 343 -20.73 16.80 12.36
C SER A 343 -20.56 16.37 13.81
N ALA A 344 -19.73 15.36 14.08
CA ALA A 344 -19.46 14.87 15.42
C ALA A 344 -18.69 15.90 16.28
N ALA A 345 -17.65 16.51 15.73
CA ALA A 345 -16.83 17.47 16.46
C ALA A 345 -17.59 18.77 16.74
N PHE A 346 -18.45 19.22 15.82
CA PHE A 346 -19.36 20.34 16.03
C PHE A 346 -20.42 20.02 17.11
N LEU A 347 -21.07 18.85 17.03
CA LEU A 347 -22.01 18.36 18.05
C LEU A 347 -21.35 18.34 19.44
N LEU A 348 -20.15 17.79 19.56
CA LEU A 348 -19.47 17.70 20.84
C LEU A 348 -19.01 19.06 21.37
N SER A 349 -18.48 19.93 20.51
CA SER A 349 -17.94 21.23 20.93
C SER A 349 -19.00 22.26 21.27
N ILE A 350 -20.04 22.38 20.43
CA ILE A 350 -21.00 23.49 20.52
C ILE A 350 -22.25 23.09 21.30
N ILE A 351 -22.72 21.86 21.12
CA ILE A 351 -23.98 21.42 21.76
C ILE A 351 -23.70 20.79 23.11
N HIS A 352 -22.68 19.92 23.19
CA HIS A 352 -22.31 19.26 24.44
C HIS A 352 -21.19 19.98 25.22
N GLU A 353 -20.73 21.14 24.75
CA GLU A 353 -19.72 22.00 25.38
C GLU A 353 -18.42 21.26 25.78
N LYS A 354 -18.03 20.26 24.97
CA LYS A 354 -16.83 19.45 25.20
C LYS A 354 -15.60 20.10 24.60
N THR A 355 -14.66 20.47 25.44
CA THR A 355 -13.39 21.12 25.06
C THR A 355 -12.58 20.32 24.05
N TYR A 356 -12.53 19.00 24.17
CA TYR A 356 -11.77 18.15 23.24
C TYR A 356 -12.33 18.18 21.80
N GLY A 357 -13.64 18.37 21.64
CA GLY A 357 -14.27 18.53 20.32
C GLY A 357 -13.78 19.80 19.63
N LEU A 358 -13.69 20.90 20.40
CA LEU A 358 -13.19 22.19 19.91
C LEU A 358 -11.71 22.10 19.52
N VAL A 359 -10.89 21.46 20.35
CA VAL A 359 -9.46 21.23 20.05
C VAL A 359 -9.29 20.45 18.75
N CYS A 360 -10.08 19.38 18.54
CA CYS A 360 -10.05 18.60 17.32
C CYS A 360 -10.40 19.43 16.07
N LEU A 361 -11.43 20.28 16.15
CA LEU A 361 -11.80 21.20 15.06
C LEU A 361 -10.67 22.18 14.74
N ILE A 362 -10.08 22.82 15.76
CA ILE A 362 -8.99 23.78 15.57
C ILE A 362 -7.80 23.10 14.89
N LEU A 363 -7.37 21.93 15.40
CA LEU A 363 -6.28 21.16 14.80
C LEU A 363 -6.57 20.80 13.34
N PHE A 364 -7.80 20.35 13.05
CA PHE A 364 -8.24 20.07 11.69
C PHE A 364 -8.08 21.28 10.78
N PHE A 365 -8.65 22.44 11.15
CA PHE A 365 -8.58 23.62 10.30
C PHE A 365 -7.16 24.15 10.12
N VAL A 366 -6.34 24.21 11.17
CA VAL A 366 -4.96 24.71 11.09
C VAL A 366 -4.12 23.87 10.14
N ILE A 367 -4.12 22.54 10.32
CA ILE A 367 -3.33 21.63 9.49
C ILE A 367 -3.87 21.61 8.05
N TYR A 368 -5.19 21.62 7.89
CA TYR A 368 -5.79 21.56 6.55
C TYR A 368 -5.56 22.85 5.76
N GLN A 369 -5.60 24.02 6.41
CA GLN A 369 -5.23 25.29 5.80
C GLN A 369 -3.76 25.30 5.37
N ALA A 370 -2.84 24.85 6.24
CA ALA A 370 -1.43 24.73 5.89
C ALA A 370 -1.22 23.79 4.69
N TRP A 371 -1.94 22.66 4.67
CA TRP A 371 -1.88 21.70 3.57
C TRP A 371 -2.41 22.28 2.25
N ILE A 372 -3.55 23.00 2.28
CA ILE A 372 -4.07 23.72 1.11
C ILE A 372 -3.06 24.77 0.64
N TYR A 373 -2.52 25.57 1.55
CA TYR A 373 -1.54 26.60 1.23
C TYR A 373 -0.33 26.01 0.50
N LYS A 374 0.27 24.93 1.04
CA LYS A 374 1.37 24.22 0.38
C LYS A 374 0.98 23.75 -1.02
N ARG A 375 -0.23 23.23 -1.19
CA ARG A 375 -0.69 22.70 -2.49
C ARG A 375 -0.93 23.78 -3.54
N ILE A 376 -1.36 24.98 -3.13
CA ILE A 376 -1.61 26.12 -4.03
C ILE A 376 -0.30 26.84 -4.36
N PHE A 377 0.51 27.15 -3.36
CA PHE A 377 1.65 28.07 -3.50
C PHE A 377 3.01 27.39 -3.64
N ASN A 378 3.12 26.12 -3.25
CA ASN A 378 4.32 25.31 -3.47
C ASN A 378 3.93 23.96 -4.10
N PRO A 379 3.27 24.00 -5.28
CA PRO A 379 2.87 22.78 -5.95
C PRO A 379 4.13 21.95 -6.22
N LYS A 380 4.02 20.63 -5.99
CA LYS A 380 5.06 19.70 -6.47
C LYS A 380 5.34 20.06 -7.94
N PRO A 381 6.60 20.16 -8.37
CA PRO A 381 6.90 20.48 -9.76
C PRO A 381 6.10 19.52 -10.63
N VAL A 382 5.18 20.07 -11.42
CA VAL A 382 4.52 19.32 -12.47
C VAL A 382 5.66 18.94 -13.40
N GLU A 383 5.99 17.65 -13.50
CA GLU A 383 6.79 17.17 -14.62
C GLU A 383 6.00 17.52 -15.89
N ASN A 384 6.31 18.67 -16.47
CA ASN A 384 5.67 19.12 -17.69
C ASN A 384 5.94 18.08 -18.77
N HIS A 385 4.88 17.65 -19.45
CA HIS A 385 4.98 16.68 -20.54
C HIS A 385 5.95 17.13 -21.66
N GLN A 386 6.25 18.43 -21.73
CA GLN A 386 7.23 19.04 -22.64
C GLN A 386 8.70 18.86 -22.21
N SER A 387 9.03 18.79 -20.91
CA SER A 387 10.42 18.50 -20.49
C SER A 387 10.82 17.04 -20.80
N ARG A 388 9.84 16.15 -20.99
CA ARG A 388 10.04 14.77 -21.48
C ARG A 388 10.44 14.71 -22.95
N LEU A 389 10.14 15.72 -23.76
CA LEU A 389 10.50 15.75 -25.18
C LEU A 389 11.84 16.46 -25.41
N SER A 390 12.17 17.49 -24.63
CA SER A 390 13.44 18.21 -24.77
C SER A 390 14.65 17.47 -24.20
N GLN A 391 14.44 16.44 -23.35
CA GLN A 391 15.49 15.54 -22.90
C GLN A 391 15.61 14.27 -23.76
N ALA A 392 14.72 14.12 -24.76
CA ALA A 392 14.69 13.01 -25.70
C ALA A 392 15.08 13.42 -27.14
N SER A 393 15.46 14.68 -27.35
CA SER A 393 16.15 15.21 -28.54
C SER A 393 17.61 15.47 -28.20
#